data_AF-X0Y9H0-F1
#
_entry.id   AF-X0Y9H0-F1
#
_cell.length_a   1.000
_cell.length_b   1.000
_cell.length_c   1.000
_cell.angle_alpha   90.00
_cell.angle_beta   90.00
_cell.angle_gamma   90.00
#
_symmetry.space_group_name_H-M   'P 1'
#
loop_
_entity.id
_entity.type
_entity.pdbx_description
1 polymer ?
#
loop_
_entity_poly.entity_id
_entity_poly.type
_entity_poly.pdbx_seq_one_letter_code
_entity_poly.pdbx_strand_id
1 'polypeptide(L)'
;MAQVLINRGLTDAQNASVFLRPKLTQLIDPAEMPGIEPAIHRLKQAITNKEKITVYGDYDVDGITGVAILWQVLTLLGADVDYYIPHRIDEGYGLNPEAIRTLAKSGTKLLVTVDCGVTAYISAELAGQLGLDLIITDHHQIGAQTICGLPKAVAIVHPALKKSYPNQDSAGAMVAFKLAWAIANEF
;
A
#
# COMPACT_ATOMS: atom_id res chain seq x y z
N MET A 1 19.65 -31.29 2.33
CA MET A 1 19.05 -30.02 2.80
C MET A 1 20.07 -28.88 2.89
N ALA A 2 21.22 -29.04 3.58
CA ALA A 2 22.22 -27.97 3.71
C ALA A 2 22.68 -27.34 2.37
N GLN A 3 23.05 -28.15 1.38
CA GLN A 3 23.45 -27.66 0.05
C GLN A 3 22.37 -26.81 -0.64
N VAL A 4 21.09 -27.14 -0.43
CA VAL A 4 19.94 -26.43 -1.03
C VAL A 4 19.75 -25.04 -0.43
N LEU A 5 20.11 -24.86 0.86
CA LEU A 5 20.07 -23.55 1.54
C LEU A 5 21.27 -22.69 1.15
N ILE A 6 22.46 -23.28 1.05
CA ILE A 6 23.67 -22.60 0.56
C ILE A 6 23.44 -22.08 -0.86
N ASN A 7 22.83 -22.88 -1.74
CA ASN A 7 22.48 -22.45 -3.10
C ASN A 7 21.45 -21.29 -3.14
N ARG A 8 20.72 -21.04 -2.05
CA ARG A 8 19.82 -19.89 -1.87
C ARG A 8 20.49 -18.70 -1.16
N GLY A 9 21.80 -18.74 -0.93
CA GLY A 9 22.56 -17.69 -0.26
C GLY A 9 22.54 -17.76 1.27
N LEU A 10 21.92 -18.79 1.86
CA LEU A 10 21.84 -18.98 3.32
C LEU A 10 23.03 -19.85 3.77
N THR A 11 24.16 -19.20 4.08
CA THR A 11 25.43 -19.88 4.38
C THR A 11 25.71 -20.10 5.86
N ASP A 12 24.97 -19.44 6.75
CA ASP A 12 25.07 -19.62 8.20
C ASP A 12 23.82 -20.28 8.81
N ALA A 13 24.03 -20.96 9.94
CA ALA A 13 22.99 -21.73 10.62
C ALA A 13 21.85 -20.86 11.16
N GLN A 14 22.12 -19.60 11.51
CA GLN A 14 21.12 -18.70 12.07
C GLN A 14 20.13 -18.26 11.00
N ASN A 15 20.60 -17.75 9.86
CA ASN A 15 19.76 -17.37 8.73
C ASN A 15 19.02 -18.56 8.14
N ALA A 16 19.65 -19.74 8.08
CA ALA A 16 18.98 -20.99 7.72
C ALA A 16 17.82 -21.32 8.69
N SER A 17 18.03 -21.16 10.00
CA SER A 17 16.98 -21.41 10.98
C SER A 17 15.82 -20.43 10.88
N VAL A 18 16.09 -19.14 10.65
CA VAL A 18 15.04 -18.11 10.46
C VAL A 18 14.21 -18.40 9.21
N PHE A 19 14.87 -18.72 8.10
CA PHE A 19 14.19 -19.06 6.85
C PHE A 19 13.27 -20.29 6.98
N LEU A 20 13.73 -21.34 7.66
CA LEU A 20 12.97 -22.58 7.82
C LEU A 20 11.88 -22.48 8.89
N ARG A 21 11.98 -21.53 9.83
CA ARG A 21 11.07 -21.38 10.98
C ARG A 21 10.75 -19.90 11.22
N PRO A 22 10.11 -19.22 10.26
CA PRO A 22 9.80 -17.81 10.39
C PRO A 22 8.80 -17.60 11.54
N LYS A 23 9.02 -16.54 12.33
CA LYS A 23 8.10 -16.11 13.39
C LYS A 23 7.52 -14.74 13.07
N LEU A 24 6.26 -14.51 13.43
CA LEU A 24 5.64 -13.18 13.29
C LEU A 24 6.39 -12.10 14.06
N THR A 25 7.00 -12.45 15.20
CA THR A 25 7.83 -11.54 16.01
C THR A 25 9.14 -11.12 15.32
N GLN A 26 9.46 -11.69 14.16
CA GLN A 26 10.64 -11.37 13.36
C GLN A 26 10.29 -10.57 12.10
N LEU A 27 9.03 -10.17 11.93
CA LEU A 27 8.64 -9.26 10.86
C LEU A 27 9.37 -7.92 11.03
N ILE A 28 9.82 -7.35 9.92
CA ILE A 28 10.41 -6.01 9.86
C ILE A 28 9.46 -5.00 10.50
N ASP A 29 9.95 -4.10 11.33
CA ASP A 29 9.11 -3.08 11.97
C ASP A 29 8.37 -2.26 10.89
N PRO A 30 7.06 -2.00 11.03
CA PRO A 30 6.34 -1.20 10.05
C PRO A 30 6.93 0.20 9.87
N ALA A 31 7.54 0.81 10.89
CA ALA A 31 8.20 2.12 10.78
C ALA A 31 9.38 2.13 9.80
N GLU A 32 9.95 0.97 9.47
CA GLU A 32 11.01 0.86 8.46
C GLU A 32 10.47 0.90 7.02
N MET A 33 9.17 0.66 6.81
CA MET A 33 8.54 0.71 5.49
C MET A 33 8.59 2.16 4.96
N PRO A 34 9.23 2.41 3.81
CA PRO A 34 9.38 3.77 3.29
C PRO A 34 8.03 4.43 3.00
N GLY A 35 7.89 5.70 3.38
CA GLY A 35 6.68 6.49 3.14
C GLY A 35 5.52 6.23 4.10
N ILE A 36 5.71 5.35 5.10
CA ILE A 36 4.65 5.00 6.04
C ILE A 36 4.27 6.16 6.97
N GLU A 37 5.23 6.96 7.41
CA GLU A 37 5.03 8.07 8.37
C GLU A 37 4.06 9.16 7.86
N PRO A 38 4.22 9.72 6.64
CA PRO A 38 3.22 10.64 6.10
C PRO A 38 1.86 9.97 5.83
N ALA A 39 1.84 8.67 5.51
CA ALA A 39 0.61 7.92 5.29
C ALA A 39 -0.20 7.75 6.60
N ILE A 40 0.45 7.37 7.70
CA ILE A 40 -0.22 7.27 9.01
C ILE A 40 -0.72 8.63 9.47
N HIS A 41 0.06 9.70 9.27
CA HIS A 41 -0.34 11.05 9.67
C HIS A 41 -1.66 11.45 8.99
N ARG A 42 -1.75 11.27 7.68
CA ARG A 42 -2.94 11.60 6.90
C ARG A 42 -4.13 10.70 7.22
N LEU A 43 -3.90 9.41 7.46
CA LEU A 43 -4.94 8.47 7.88
C LEU A 43 -5.52 8.84 9.24
N LYS A 44 -4.67 9.13 10.24
CA LYS A 44 -5.13 9.57 11.57
C LYS A 44 -6.01 10.82 11.47
N GLN A 45 -5.64 11.77 10.63
CA GLN A 45 -6.45 12.97 10.36
C GLN A 45 -7.82 12.59 9.78
N ALA A 46 -7.87 11.74 8.75
CA ALA A 46 -9.15 11.30 8.16
C ALA A 46 -10.06 10.63 9.21
N ILE A 47 -9.50 9.72 10.01
CA ILE A 47 -10.23 8.99 11.05
C ILE A 47 -10.77 9.94 12.12
N THR A 48 -9.94 10.87 12.58
CA THR A 48 -10.31 11.86 13.61
C THR A 48 -11.39 12.81 13.11
N ASN A 49 -11.27 13.26 11.86
CA ASN A 49 -12.20 14.20 11.23
C ASN A 49 -13.47 13.54 10.68
N LYS A 50 -13.60 12.20 10.78
CA LYS A 50 -14.69 11.43 10.16
C LYS A 50 -14.82 11.71 8.66
N GLU A 51 -13.68 11.84 8.00
CA GLU A 51 -13.60 11.93 6.55
C GLU A 51 -13.88 10.56 5.93
N LYS A 52 -14.66 10.52 4.84
CA LYS A 52 -14.87 9.29 4.09
C LYS A 52 -13.58 8.83 3.42
N ILE A 53 -13.13 7.63 3.78
CA ILE A 53 -11.97 6.94 3.22
C ILE A 53 -12.46 5.89 2.22
N THR A 54 -11.79 5.76 1.07
CA THR A 54 -12.01 4.61 0.18
C THR A 54 -10.69 3.87 -0.02
N VAL A 55 -10.71 2.56 0.17
CA VAL A 55 -9.59 1.69 -0.16
C VAL A 55 -9.77 1.16 -1.59
N TYR A 56 -8.88 1.52 -2.49
CA TYR A 56 -8.90 1.11 -3.89
C TYR A 56 -7.90 -0.02 -4.11
N GLY A 57 -8.35 -1.23 -4.40
CA GLY A 57 -7.46 -2.36 -4.67
C GLY A 57 -7.39 -2.73 -6.14
N ASP A 58 -6.35 -3.47 -6.51
CA ASP A 58 -6.39 -4.27 -7.74
C ASP A 58 -7.35 -5.47 -7.60
N TYR A 59 -7.76 -6.05 -8.74
CA TYR A 59 -8.75 -7.13 -8.81
C TYR A 59 -8.19 -8.52 -8.50
N ASP A 60 -6.87 -8.67 -8.37
CA ASP A 60 -6.25 -9.96 -8.11
C ASP A 60 -6.22 -10.30 -6.60
N VAL A 61 -5.62 -11.45 -6.26
CA VAL A 61 -5.59 -11.92 -4.87
C VAL A 61 -4.76 -10.99 -3.97
N ASP A 62 -3.71 -10.37 -4.48
CA ASP A 62 -2.85 -9.48 -3.70
C ASP A 62 -3.59 -8.19 -3.37
N GLY A 63 -4.16 -7.55 -4.41
CA GLY A 63 -5.01 -6.36 -4.28
C GLY A 63 -6.21 -6.58 -3.34
N ILE A 64 -7.00 -7.62 -3.57
CA ILE A 64 -8.20 -7.91 -2.75
C ILE A 64 -7.81 -8.21 -1.30
N THR A 65 -6.71 -8.94 -1.06
CA THR A 65 -6.26 -9.25 0.30
C THR A 65 -5.83 -7.99 1.03
N GLY A 66 -5.05 -7.11 0.39
CA GLY A 66 -4.64 -5.85 1.00
C GLY A 66 -5.81 -4.90 1.25
N VAL A 67 -6.82 -4.85 0.37
CA VAL A 67 -8.07 -4.13 0.61
C VAL A 67 -8.77 -4.66 1.86
N ALA A 68 -8.94 -5.98 1.98
CA ALA A 68 -9.59 -6.58 3.13
C ALA A 68 -8.85 -6.24 4.44
N ILE A 69 -7.51 -6.28 4.44
CA ILE A 69 -6.68 -5.93 5.59
C ILE A 69 -6.92 -4.48 6.03
N LEU A 70 -6.81 -3.52 5.11
CA LEU A 70 -6.97 -2.10 5.43
C LEU A 70 -8.42 -1.76 5.80
N TRP A 71 -9.40 -2.30 5.06
CA TRP A 71 -10.80 -2.07 5.36
C TRP A 71 -11.16 -2.58 6.77
N GLN A 72 -10.69 -3.77 7.15
CA GLN A 72 -10.92 -4.31 8.49
C GLN A 72 -10.30 -3.44 9.59
N VAL A 73 -9.02 -3.07 9.47
CA VAL A 73 -8.36 -2.28 10.52
C VAL A 73 -8.98 -0.89 10.64
N LEU A 74 -9.29 -0.23 9.52
CA LEU A 74 -9.90 1.10 9.53
C LEU A 74 -11.32 1.06 10.10
N THR A 75 -12.09 0.00 9.81
CA THR A 75 -13.40 -0.23 10.42
C THR A 75 -13.28 -0.39 11.94
N LEU A 76 -12.33 -1.20 12.41
CA LEU A 76 -12.08 -1.40 13.85
C LEU A 76 -11.65 -0.10 14.56
N LEU A 77 -10.93 0.78 13.88
CA LEU A 77 -10.55 2.11 14.36
C LEU A 77 -11.69 3.15 14.26
N GLY A 78 -12.87 2.74 13.80
CA GLY A 78 -14.06 3.61 13.73
C GLY A 78 -14.03 4.64 12.60
N ALA A 79 -13.28 4.36 11.53
CA ALA A 79 -13.28 5.17 10.31
C ALA A 79 -14.60 5.04 9.52
N ASP A 80 -14.98 6.09 8.79
CA ASP A 80 -15.96 5.96 7.70
C ASP A 80 -15.21 5.45 6.46
N VAL A 81 -15.20 4.13 6.28
CA VAL A 81 -14.38 3.46 5.24
C VAL A 81 -15.23 2.62 4.30
N ASP A 82 -14.99 2.82 3.01
CA ASP A 82 -15.55 2.04 1.91
C ASP A 82 -14.40 1.42 1.08
N TYR A 83 -14.73 0.58 0.11
CA TYR A 83 -13.75 0.00 -0.81
C TYR A 83 -14.19 0.08 -2.27
N TYR A 84 -13.22 0.00 -3.17
CA TYR A 84 -13.44 -0.07 -4.61
C TYR A 84 -12.49 -1.09 -5.23
N ILE A 85 -13.03 -1.99 -6.04
CA ILE A 85 -12.25 -2.93 -6.85
C ILE A 85 -12.68 -2.71 -8.31
N PRO A 86 -11.77 -2.30 -9.21
CA PRO A 86 -12.10 -2.05 -10.60
C PRO A 86 -12.46 -3.36 -11.32
N HIS A 87 -13.38 -3.27 -12.28
CA HIS A 87 -13.66 -4.41 -13.16
C HIS A 87 -12.56 -4.52 -14.24
N ARG A 88 -11.75 -5.58 -14.17
CA ARG A 88 -10.59 -5.77 -15.06
C ARG A 88 -10.90 -5.60 -16.55
N ILE A 89 -12.05 -6.11 -17.00
CA ILE A 89 -12.41 -6.14 -18.44
C ILE A 89 -12.88 -4.75 -18.90
N ASP A 90 -13.66 -4.06 -18.07
CA ASP A 90 -14.33 -2.83 -18.47
C ASP A 90 -13.50 -1.58 -18.15
N GLU A 91 -12.72 -1.62 -17.06
CA GLU A 91 -11.95 -0.48 -16.56
C GLU A 91 -10.43 -0.65 -16.75
N GLY A 92 -9.96 -1.87 -17.01
CA GLY A 92 -8.54 -2.17 -17.17
C GLY A 92 -7.80 -2.37 -15.84
N TYR A 93 -6.49 -2.13 -15.88
CA TYR A 93 -5.59 -2.34 -14.74
C TYR A 93 -5.22 -1.03 -14.04
N GLY A 94 -5.27 -1.04 -12.71
CA GLY A 94 -4.79 0.05 -11.86
C GLY A 94 -5.72 1.27 -11.78
N LEU A 95 -5.26 2.28 -11.07
CA LEU A 95 -6.03 3.48 -10.77
C LEU A 95 -6.40 4.28 -12.03
N ASN A 96 -7.69 4.40 -12.31
CA ASN A 96 -8.20 5.06 -13.51
C ASN A 96 -8.93 6.40 -13.21
N PRO A 97 -8.94 7.35 -14.17
CA PRO A 97 -9.57 8.66 -13.98
C PRO A 97 -11.08 8.65 -13.69
N GLU A 98 -11.83 7.70 -14.25
CA GLU A 98 -13.30 7.68 -14.10
C GLU A 98 -13.71 7.22 -12.70
N ALA A 99 -13.02 6.21 -12.17
CA ALA A 99 -13.18 5.79 -10.78
C ALA A 99 -12.86 6.94 -9.82
N ILE A 100 -11.77 7.69 -10.05
CA ILE A 100 -11.43 8.87 -9.23
C ILE A 100 -12.55 9.91 -9.25
N ARG A 101 -13.11 10.24 -10.42
CA ARG A 101 -14.24 11.17 -10.53
C ARG A 101 -15.46 10.67 -9.78
N THR A 102 -15.74 9.38 -9.89
CA THR A 102 -16.88 8.74 -9.23
C THR A 102 -16.73 8.78 -7.71
N LEU A 103 -15.56 8.41 -7.20
CA LEU A 103 -15.26 8.39 -5.77
C LEU A 103 -15.28 9.81 -5.18
N ALA A 104 -14.67 10.79 -5.86
CA ALA A 104 -14.72 12.19 -5.45
C ALA A 104 -16.18 12.72 -5.40
N LYS A 105 -17.00 12.40 -6.41
CA LYS A 105 -18.43 12.75 -6.42
C LYS A 105 -19.21 12.05 -5.29
N SER A 106 -18.80 10.84 -4.89
CA SER A 106 -19.40 10.09 -3.79
C SER A 106 -19.03 10.60 -2.39
N GLY A 107 -18.21 11.66 -2.33
CA GLY A 107 -17.80 12.30 -1.07
C GLY A 107 -16.52 11.75 -0.46
N THR A 108 -15.81 10.81 -1.12
CA THR A 108 -14.50 10.34 -0.64
C THR A 108 -13.55 11.53 -0.51
N LYS A 109 -12.88 11.63 0.63
CA LYS A 109 -11.87 12.68 0.93
C LYS A 109 -10.45 12.14 0.91
N LEU A 110 -10.28 10.87 1.27
CA LEU A 110 -9.01 10.18 1.22
C LEU A 110 -9.16 8.87 0.44
N LEU A 111 -8.38 8.73 -0.63
CA LEU A 111 -8.23 7.49 -1.39
C LEU A 111 -6.93 6.82 -0.98
N VAL A 112 -7.00 5.54 -0.60
CA VAL A 112 -5.82 4.71 -0.29
C VAL A 112 -5.76 3.60 -1.31
N THR A 113 -4.76 3.59 -2.20
CA THR A 113 -4.60 2.49 -3.16
C THR A 113 -3.85 1.33 -2.52
N VAL A 114 -4.17 0.13 -2.98
CA VAL A 114 -3.51 -1.13 -2.64
C VAL A 114 -3.13 -1.81 -3.94
N ASP A 115 -1.88 -2.24 -4.02
CA ASP A 115 -1.34 -3.02 -5.14
C ASP A 115 -1.42 -2.30 -6.50
N CYS A 116 -1.53 -0.98 -6.47
CA CYS A 116 -1.56 -0.16 -7.67
C CYS A 116 -1.27 1.32 -7.35
N GLY A 117 -1.01 2.10 -8.40
CA GLY A 117 -0.97 3.56 -8.34
C GLY A 117 0.41 4.17 -8.52
N VAL A 118 1.51 3.43 -8.34
CA VAL A 118 2.88 4.00 -8.43
C VAL A 118 3.24 4.50 -9.85
N THR A 119 2.49 4.06 -10.86
CA THR A 119 2.61 4.50 -12.26
C THR A 119 1.44 5.37 -12.73
N ALA A 120 0.47 5.67 -11.85
CA ALA A 120 -0.79 6.31 -12.22
C ALA A 120 -0.73 7.85 -12.18
N TYR A 121 0.24 8.46 -12.88
CA TYR A 121 0.50 9.91 -12.85
C TYR A 121 -0.72 10.79 -13.15
N ILE A 122 -1.44 10.47 -14.23
CA ILE A 122 -2.60 11.25 -14.69
C ILE A 122 -3.73 11.18 -13.66
N SER A 123 -3.99 9.97 -13.17
CA SER A 123 -4.97 9.68 -12.13
C SER A 123 -4.64 10.40 -10.82
N ALA A 124 -3.38 10.37 -10.40
CA ALA A 124 -2.89 11.04 -9.19
C ALA A 124 -3.03 12.57 -9.27
N GLU A 125 -2.68 13.18 -10.41
CA GLU A 125 -2.89 14.62 -10.62
C GLU A 125 -4.38 14.99 -10.60
N LEU A 126 -5.23 14.18 -11.23
CA LEU A 126 -6.67 14.38 -11.22
C LEU A 126 -7.26 14.30 -9.81
N ALA A 127 -6.81 13.36 -8.97
CA ALA A 127 -7.26 13.27 -7.59
C ALA A 127 -7.00 14.60 -6.85
N GLY A 128 -5.79 15.15 -6.98
CA GLY A 128 -5.44 16.46 -6.41
C GLY A 128 -6.31 17.61 -6.95
N GLN A 129 -6.60 17.64 -8.26
CA GLN A 129 -7.48 18.65 -8.85
C GLN A 129 -8.92 18.60 -8.31
N LEU A 130 -9.37 17.42 -7.88
CA LEU A 130 -10.71 17.21 -7.32
C LEU A 130 -10.74 17.37 -5.79
N GLY A 131 -9.62 17.73 -5.16
CA GLY A 131 -9.51 17.82 -3.70
C GLY A 131 -9.65 16.46 -3.01
N LEU A 132 -9.30 15.38 -3.71
CA LEU A 132 -9.23 14.02 -3.19
C LEU A 132 -7.77 13.74 -2.84
N ASP A 133 -7.50 13.59 -1.55
CA ASP A 133 -6.16 13.20 -1.11
C ASP A 133 -5.89 11.74 -1.48
N LEU A 134 -4.65 11.46 -1.85
CA LEU A 134 -4.22 10.15 -2.32
C LEU A 134 -3.05 9.64 -1.49
N ILE A 135 -3.19 8.42 -0.96
CA ILE A 135 -2.09 7.60 -0.44
C ILE A 135 -1.93 6.41 -1.37
N ILE A 136 -0.72 6.18 -1.85
CA ILE A 136 -0.42 5.03 -2.71
C ILE A 136 0.26 3.96 -1.89
N THR A 137 -0.28 2.73 -1.85
CA THR A 137 0.44 1.55 -1.34
C THR A 137 0.63 0.57 -2.47
N ASP A 138 1.88 0.29 -2.83
CA ASP A 138 2.21 -0.43 -4.05
C ASP A 138 3.60 -1.08 -3.92
N HIS A 139 3.89 -2.02 -4.81
CA HIS A 139 5.16 -2.74 -4.89
C HIS A 139 5.67 -2.94 -6.33
N HIS A 140 4.89 -2.53 -7.33
CA HIS A 140 5.26 -2.64 -8.73
C HIS A 140 6.55 -1.90 -9.08
N GLN A 141 7.17 -2.25 -10.20
CA GLN A 141 8.40 -1.59 -10.63
C GLN A 141 8.18 -0.08 -10.82
N ILE A 142 8.92 0.71 -10.03
CA ILE A 142 9.07 2.14 -10.26
C ILE A 142 9.95 2.28 -11.50
N GLY A 143 9.36 2.64 -12.64
CA GLY A 143 10.08 2.68 -13.92
C GLY A 143 11.38 3.50 -13.84
N ALA A 144 12.48 2.95 -14.38
CA ALA A 144 13.82 3.56 -14.36
C ALA A 144 13.93 4.91 -15.14
N GLN A 145 12.85 5.34 -15.78
CA GLN A 145 12.78 6.53 -16.64
C GLN A 145 11.47 7.30 -16.44
N THR A 146 11.00 7.46 -15.20
CA THR A 146 10.03 8.53 -14.98
C THR A 146 10.79 9.85 -15.01
N ILE A 147 10.92 10.42 -16.21
CA ILE A 147 11.38 11.80 -16.47
C ILE A 147 10.64 12.79 -15.54
N CYS A 148 9.46 12.39 -15.05
CA CYS A 148 8.53 13.17 -14.24
C CYS A 148 8.54 12.85 -12.73
N GLY A 149 9.44 11.98 -12.22
CA GLY A 149 9.48 11.64 -10.79
C GLY A 149 8.43 10.61 -10.35
N LEU A 150 7.95 10.70 -9.11
CA LEU A 150 6.87 9.86 -8.56
C LEU A 150 5.50 10.54 -8.75
N PRO A 151 4.38 9.78 -8.80
CA PRO A 151 3.05 10.37 -8.90
C PRO A 151 2.74 11.28 -7.70
N LYS A 152 1.92 12.30 -7.94
CA LYS A 152 1.56 13.27 -6.90
C LYS A 152 0.58 12.64 -5.91
N ALA A 153 1.06 12.33 -4.72
CA ALA A 153 0.28 11.77 -3.63
C ALA A 153 0.73 12.39 -2.30
N VAL A 154 -0.15 12.38 -1.30
CA VAL A 154 0.18 12.79 0.07
C VAL A 154 1.27 11.88 0.65
N ALA A 155 1.18 10.58 0.34
CA ALA A 155 2.19 9.61 0.68
C ALA A 155 2.25 8.49 -0.37
N ILE A 156 3.44 7.92 -0.55
CA ILE A 156 3.65 6.70 -1.33
C ILE A 156 4.37 5.74 -0.40
N VAL A 157 3.71 4.64 -0.04
CA VAL A 157 4.24 3.56 0.79
C VAL A 157 4.70 2.45 -0.15
N HIS A 158 6.00 2.26 -0.28
CA HIS A 158 6.55 1.35 -1.28
C HIS A 158 7.98 0.90 -0.92
N PRO A 159 8.31 -0.40 -0.97
CA PRO A 159 9.61 -0.93 -0.56
C PRO A 159 10.78 -0.33 -1.35
N ALA A 160 10.64 -0.21 -2.67
CA ALA A 160 11.65 0.33 -3.58
C ALA A 160 12.00 1.83 -3.40
N LEU A 161 11.27 2.60 -2.57
CA LEU A 161 11.64 4.00 -2.28
C LEU A 161 12.93 4.11 -1.46
N LYS A 162 13.30 3.04 -0.75
CA LYS A 162 14.53 2.97 0.03
C LYS A 162 15.25 1.67 -0.28
N LYS A 163 16.39 1.76 -0.98
CA LYS A 163 17.21 0.58 -1.34
C LYS A 163 17.67 -0.25 -0.15
N SER A 164 17.80 0.36 1.03
CA SER A 164 18.18 -0.33 2.27
C SER A 164 17.00 -0.98 3.01
N TYR A 165 15.76 -0.86 2.52
CA TYR A 165 14.64 -1.59 3.09
C TYR A 165 14.86 -3.10 2.87
N PRO A 166 14.83 -3.95 3.91
CA PRO A 166 15.32 -5.33 3.79
C PRO A 166 14.50 -6.24 2.86
N ASN A 167 13.21 -5.96 2.66
CA ASN A 167 12.33 -6.79 1.83
C ASN A 167 11.82 -6.03 0.60
N GLN A 168 12.64 -5.97 -0.45
CA GLN A 168 12.29 -5.33 -1.72
C GLN A 168 11.17 -6.07 -2.46
N ASP A 169 10.93 -7.35 -2.14
CA ASP A 169 9.96 -8.23 -2.78
C ASP A 169 8.63 -8.30 -2.00
N SER A 170 8.32 -7.29 -1.19
CA SER A 170 7.05 -7.21 -0.47
C SER A 170 5.88 -7.14 -1.47
N ALA A 171 4.90 -8.03 -1.35
CA ALA A 171 3.65 -7.99 -2.09
C ALA A 171 2.77 -6.79 -1.67
N GLY A 172 1.82 -6.37 -2.50
CA GLY A 172 0.89 -5.27 -2.21
C GLY A 172 0.14 -5.46 -0.89
N ALA A 173 -0.35 -6.67 -0.61
CA ALA A 173 -0.98 -7.02 0.66
C ALA A 173 -0.02 -6.93 1.86
N MET A 174 1.28 -7.18 1.68
CA MET A 174 2.27 -6.99 2.74
C MET A 174 2.49 -5.49 3.01
N VAL A 175 2.54 -4.65 1.97
CA VAL A 175 2.63 -3.19 2.14
C VAL A 175 1.39 -2.66 2.86
N ALA A 176 0.20 -3.10 2.45
CA ALA A 176 -1.06 -2.80 3.13
C ALA A 176 -1.07 -3.29 4.59
N PHE A 177 -0.55 -4.49 4.87
CA PHE A 177 -0.40 -5.01 6.22
C PHE A 177 0.55 -4.18 7.08
N LYS A 178 1.67 -3.69 6.52
CA LYS A 178 2.57 -2.77 7.24
C LYS A 178 1.87 -1.47 7.59
N LEU A 179 1.11 -0.90 6.65
CA LEU A 179 0.32 0.30 6.91
C LEU A 179 -0.75 0.05 7.98
N ALA A 180 -1.46 -1.07 7.91
CA ALA A 180 -2.47 -1.48 8.90
C ALA A 180 -1.87 -1.64 10.29
N TRP A 181 -0.71 -2.29 10.40
CA TRP A 181 0.01 -2.44 11.65
C TRP A 181 0.47 -1.08 12.18
N ALA A 182 1.06 -0.23 11.34
CA ALA A 182 1.51 1.10 11.75
C ALA A 182 0.36 1.94 12.30
N ILE A 183 -0.77 2.05 11.58
CA ILE A 183 -1.90 2.86 12.04
C ILE A 183 -2.55 2.29 13.30
N ALA A 184 -2.57 0.96 13.48
CA ALA A 184 -3.10 0.35 14.70
C ALA A 184 -2.27 0.67 15.94
N ASN A 185 -0.95 0.88 15.81
CA ASN A 185 -0.08 1.28 16.94
C ASN A 185 -0.31 2.73 17.40
N GLU A 186 -1.09 3.51 16.64
CA GLU A 186 -1.36 4.93 16.92
C GLU A 186 -2.60 5.15 17.80
N PHE A 187 -3.30 4.08 18.19
CA PHE A 187 -4.53 4.06 18.98
C PHE A 187 -4.41 3.06 20.14
#